data_AF-A0A2K6PIF3-F1
#
_entry.id   AF-A0A2K6PIF3-F1
#
_cell.length_a   1.000
_cell.length_b   1.000
_cell.length_c   1.000
_cell.angle_alpha   90.00
_cell.angle_beta   90.00
_cell.angle_gamma   90.00
#
_symmetry.space_group_name_H-M   'P 1'
#
loop_
_entity.id
_entity.type
_entity.pdbx_description
1 polymer ?
#
loop_
_entity_poly.entity_id
_entity_poly.type
_entity_poly.pdbx_seq_one_letter_code
_entity_poly.pdbx_strand_id
1 'polypeptide(L)'
;MLILHYLGLDHIGHISGPNSPLIGHKLSEMDSVLMKIHTSLQSKERETPLPNLLVLCGDHGMSETGSHGASSMEEVNTPLILISSAFERKPGDIRHPKHVQQTDVAATLAIALGLPIPKDSVGSLLFPVVEGRPMREQLRFLHLNTVQLSKLLQENVPSYEKDPGFEQFKMSERLHGNWIRLYLEEKHSEVLFNLGSKVLRQYLAALKTLSLSLSTQVAQYDMYSMMVGTVVVLEVLTLLLLSVPQALHRKAELEVPLSSPGFSLLFYLVILVLSAVHVIGLTEPHQRGRTGLPVMRWSETKATEAPLPPKCSEATRSGWYRCAVGSPA
;
A
#
# COMPACT_ATOMS: atom_id res chain seq x y z
N MET A 1 2.71 -8.42 -17.85
CA MET A 1 1.81 -7.44 -17.20
C MET A 1 1.79 -6.19 -18.05
N LEU A 2 0.62 -5.62 -18.30
CA LEU A 2 0.45 -4.34 -19.01
C LEU A 2 -0.31 -3.40 -18.07
N ILE A 3 0.19 -2.18 -17.92
CA ILE A 3 -0.43 -1.13 -17.10
C ILE A 3 -0.78 0.02 -18.04
N LEU A 4 -2.03 0.46 -18.01
CA LEU A 4 -2.54 1.57 -18.81
C LEU A 4 -3.14 2.60 -17.87
N HIS A 5 -2.77 3.87 -18.06
CA HIS A 5 -3.28 4.99 -17.27
C HIS A 5 -3.90 6.02 -18.22
N TYR A 6 -5.16 6.36 -18.00
CA TYR A 6 -5.95 7.23 -18.87
C TYR A 6 -6.28 8.54 -18.16
N LEU A 7 -5.62 9.64 -18.58
CA LEU A 7 -5.75 10.96 -17.96
C LEU A 7 -6.99 11.76 -18.40
N GLY A 8 -7.69 11.32 -19.45
CA GLY A 8 -8.68 12.19 -20.09
C GLY A 8 -9.90 12.54 -19.23
N LEU A 9 -10.29 11.68 -18.27
CA LEU A 9 -11.36 11.99 -17.32
C LEU A 9 -10.95 13.06 -16.31
N ASP A 10 -9.74 12.93 -15.77
CA ASP A 10 -9.16 13.90 -14.83
C ASP A 10 -9.06 15.30 -15.47
N HIS A 11 -8.53 15.37 -16.70
CA HIS A 11 -8.43 16.64 -17.43
C HIS A 11 -9.80 17.31 -17.67
N ILE A 12 -10.82 16.55 -18.08
CA ILE A 12 -12.17 17.10 -18.27
C ILE A 12 -12.72 17.61 -16.93
N GLY A 13 -12.47 16.84 -15.86
CA GLY A 13 -12.84 17.16 -14.51
C GLY A 13 -12.26 18.49 -14.02
N HIS A 14 -10.95 18.69 -14.14
CA HIS A 14 -10.30 19.97 -13.77
C HIS A 14 -10.80 21.16 -14.57
N ILE A 15 -11.08 20.98 -15.86
CA ILE A 15 -11.48 22.08 -16.76
C ILE A 15 -12.95 22.47 -16.56
N SER A 16 -13.83 21.49 -16.37
CA SER A 16 -15.29 21.69 -16.51
C SER A 16 -16.14 21.01 -15.43
N GLY A 17 -15.51 20.37 -14.46
CA GLY A 17 -16.17 19.67 -13.36
C GLY A 17 -16.71 18.28 -13.75
N PRO A 18 -17.16 17.50 -12.75
CA PRO A 18 -17.63 16.11 -12.93
C PRO A 18 -18.95 16.02 -13.68
N ASN A 19 -19.73 17.11 -13.69
CA ASN A 19 -21.06 17.16 -14.33
C ASN A 19 -20.99 17.66 -15.79
N SER A 20 -19.78 17.81 -16.35
CA SER A 20 -19.57 18.23 -17.73
C SER A 20 -20.19 17.24 -18.73
N PRO A 21 -20.87 17.71 -19.80
CA PRO A 21 -21.41 16.81 -20.83
C PRO A 21 -20.33 15.99 -21.54
N LEU A 22 -19.06 16.41 -21.47
CA LEU A 22 -17.91 15.69 -22.02
C LEU A 22 -17.58 14.40 -21.25
N ILE A 23 -17.95 14.33 -19.96
CA ILE A 23 -17.70 13.14 -19.12
C ILE A 23 -18.41 11.92 -19.69
N GLY A 24 -19.67 12.05 -20.10
CA GLY A 24 -20.42 10.95 -20.71
C GLY A 24 -19.77 10.42 -21.99
N HIS A 25 -19.32 11.32 -22.88
CA HIS A 25 -18.60 10.94 -24.09
C HIS A 25 -17.29 10.23 -23.77
N LYS A 26 -16.52 10.73 -22.79
CA LYS A 26 -15.26 10.11 -22.41
C LYS A 26 -15.45 8.75 -21.76
N LEU A 27 -16.47 8.58 -20.92
CA LEU A 27 -16.81 7.28 -20.34
C LEU A 27 -17.21 6.25 -21.41
N SER A 28 -17.96 6.66 -22.44
CA SER A 28 -18.29 5.77 -23.57
C SER A 28 -17.06 5.36 -24.39
N GLU A 29 -16.10 6.27 -24.56
CA GLU A 29 -14.79 5.95 -25.16
C GLU A 29 -14.04 4.92 -24.30
N MET A 30 -13.98 5.11 -22.98
CA MET A 30 -13.31 4.18 -22.06
C MET A 30 -13.98 2.81 -22.01
N ASP A 31 -15.32 2.74 -22.05
CA ASP A 31 -16.05 1.49 -22.16
C ASP A 31 -15.68 0.73 -23.45
N SER A 32 -15.61 1.43 -24.57
CA SER A 32 -15.19 0.85 -25.85
C SER A 32 -13.75 0.31 -25.81
N VAL A 33 -12.85 1.00 -25.11
CA VAL A 33 -11.47 0.54 -24.89
C VAL A 33 -11.44 -0.72 -24.03
N LEU A 34 -12.17 -0.73 -22.91
CA LEU A 34 -12.27 -1.89 -22.02
C LEU A 34 -12.84 -3.10 -22.75
N MET A 35 -13.86 -2.91 -23.58
CA MET A 35 -14.45 -3.96 -24.40
C MET A 35 -13.41 -4.57 -25.36
N LYS A 36 -12.64 -3.75 -26.09
CA LYS A 36 -11.57 -4.24 -26.99
C LYS A 36 -10.52 -5.05 -26.26
N ILE A 37 -10.08 -4.57 -25.08
CA ILE A 37 -9.10 -5.28 -24.25
C ILE A 37 -9.68 -6.61 -23.78
N HIS A 38 -10.90 -6.59 -23.24
CA HIS A 38 -11.56 -7.79 -22.73
C HIS A 38 -11.74 -8.86 -23.81
N THR A 39 -12.26 -8.49 -24.99
CA THR A 39 -12.41 -9.43 -26.12
C THR A 39 -11.07 -10.01 -26.56
N SER A 40 -10.02 -9.19 -26.60
CA SER A 40 -8.67 -9.65 -26.97
C SER A 40 -8.11 -10.65 -25.95
N LEU A 41 -8.32 -10.41 -24.65
CA LEU A 41 -7.93 -11.34 -23.58
C LEU A 41 -8.70 -12.67 -23.67
N GLN A 42 -10.00 -12.61 -23.94
CA GLN A 42 -10.83 -13.81 -24.15
C GLN A 42 -10.39 -14.64 -25.35
N SER A 43 -10.02 -13.99 -26.47
CA SER A 43 -9.48 -14.70 -27.62
C SER A 43 -8.17 -15.41 -27.28
N LYS A 44 -7.27 -14.75 -26.54
CA LYS A 44 -5.98 -15.32 -26.12
C LYS A 44 -6.12 -16.46 -25.12
N GLU A 45 -7.11 -16.41 -24.23
CA GLU A 45 -7.44 -17.53 -23.32
C GLU A 45 -7.79 -18.82 -24.03
N ARG A 46 -8.25 -18.77 -25.29
CA ARG A 46 -8.48 -19.98 -26.09
C ARG A 46 -7.18 -20.67 -26.49
N GLU A 47 -6.07 -19.94 -26.51
CA GLU A 47 -4.75 -20.42 -26.91
C GLU A 47 -3.89 -20.80 -25.70
N THR A 48 -4.10 -20.15 -24.54
CA THR A 48 -3.32 -20.40 -23.32
C THR A 48 -4.19 -20.95 -22.18
N PRO A 49 -3.74 -21.98 -21.44
CA PRO A 49 -4.55 -22.63 -20.40
C PRO A 49 -4.73 -21.80 -19.11
N LEU A 50 -4.10 -20.62 -19.02
CA LEU A 50 -4.15 -19.76 -17.83
C LEU A 50 -5.13 -18.61 -18.04
N PRO A 51 -5.98 -18.29 -17.03
CA PRO A 51 -6.88 -17.16 -17.10
C PRO A 51 -6.13 -15.83 -17.03
N ASN A 52 -6.62 -14.81 -17.73
CA ASN A 52 -6.15 -13.44 -17.57
C ASN A 52 -6.92 -12.74 -16.44
N LEU A 53 -6.30 -11.70 -15.89
CA LEU A 53 -6.91 -10.79 -14.93
C LEU A 53 -6.87 -9.37 -15.49
N LEU A 54 -8.03 -8.78 -15.71
CA LEU A 54 -8.20 -7.37 -16.01
C LEU A 54 -8.62 -6.64 -14.73
N VAL A 55 -7.83 -5.64 -14.33
CA VAL A 55 -8.10 -4.80 -13.16
C VAL A 55 -8.37 -3.38 -13.64
N LEU A 56 -9.56 -2.88 -13.31
CA LEU A 56 -9.94 -1.49 -13.51
C LEU A 56 -10.04 -0.82 -12.14
N CYS A 57 -9.28 0.25 -11.94
CA CYS A 57 -9.33 1.04 -10.72
C CYS A 57 -9.14 2.53 -11.03
N GLY A 58 -9.69 3.38 -10.16
CA GLY A 58 -9.31 4.79 -10.08
C GLY A 58 -8.18 4.98 -9.07
N ASP A 59 -7.31 5.94 -9.32
CA ASP A 59 -6.31 6.44 -8.37
C ASP A 59 -6.94 7.42 -7.38
N HIS A 60 -7.79 8.32 -7.85
CA HIS A 60 -8.62 9.19 -7.01
C HIS A 60 -9.98 9.47 -7.67
N GLY A 61 -10.91 9.96 -6.85
CA GLY A 61 -12.13 10.60 -7.31
C GLY A 61 -11.93 12.11 -7.44
N MET A 62 -13.01 12.87 -7.39
CA MET A 62 -12.97 14.32 -7.62
C MET A 62 -14.12 15.02 -6.90
N SER A 63 -13.88 16.26 -6.47
CA SER A 63 -14.89 17.14 -5.90
C SER A 63 -15.90 17.62 -6.95
N GLU A 64 -17.01 18.17 -6.48
CA GLU A 64 -18.03 18.82 -7.33
C GLU A 64 -17.48 19.97 -8.19
N THR A 65 -16.36 20.59 -7.79
CA THR A 65 -15.72 21.68 -8.53
C THR A 65 -14.62 21.21 -9.48
N GLY A 66 -14.38 19.90 -9.58
CA GLY A 66 -13.35 19.37 -10.46
C GLY A 66 -11.96 19.24 -9.82
N SER A 67 -11.83 19.50 -8.52
CA SER A 67 -10.56 19.40 -7.79
C SER A 67 -10.40 18.02 -7.16
N HIS A 68 -9.19 17.63 -6.79
CA HIS A 68 -8.95 16.44 -5.96
C HIS A 68 -7.80 16.68 -4.98
N GLY A 69 -7.53 15.71 -4.10
CA GLY A 69 -6.43 15.75 -3.13
C GLY A 69 -6.83 16.10 -1.71
N ALA A 70 -8.13 16.34 -1.46
CA ALA A 70 -8.68 16.40 -0.12
C ALA A 70 -9.28 15.04 0.30
N SER A 71 -10.07 15.04 1.37
CA SER A 71 -10.60 13.84 2.03
C SER A 71 -12.11 13.68 1.91
N SER A 72 -12.74 14.35 0.93
CA SER A 72 -14.18 14.16 0.70
C SER A 72 -14.47 12.75 0.20
N MET A 73 -15.70 12.28 0.41
CA MET A 73 -16.10 10.92 0.06
C MET A 73 -16.03 10.70 -1.46
N GLU A 74 -16.31 11.75 -2.23
CA GLU A 74 -16.26 11.81 -3.68
C GLU A 74 -14.83 11.79 -4.21
N GLU A 75 -13.86 12.32 -3.45
CA GLU A 75 -12.43 12.31 -3.81
C GLU A 75 -11.73 11.01 -3.44
N VAL A 76 -12.11 10.35 -2.35
CA VAL A 76 -11.42 9.13 -1.88
C VAL A 76 -12.04 7.84 -2.40
N ASN A 77 -13.34 7.84 -2.75
CA ASN A 77 -13.97 6.66 -3.31
C ASN A 77 -13.67 6.53 -4.79
N THR A 78 -13.13 5.38 -5.15
CA THR A 78 -12.86 5.01 -6.53
C THR A 78 -13.41 3.61 -6.79
N PRO A 79 -13.84 3.32 -8.04
CA PRO A 79 -14.24 1.98 -8.40
C PRO A 79 -13.02 1.05 -8.41
N LEU A 80 -13.22 -0.20 -8.00
CA LEU A 80 -12.31 -1.32 -8.26
C LEU A 80 -13.12 -2.48 -8.86
N ILE A 81 -12.74 -2.90 -10.07
CA ILE A 81 -13.37 -4.02 -10.76
C ILE A 81 -12.29 -5.02 -11.15
N LEU A 82 -12.49 -6.27 -10.76
CA LEU A 82 -11.66 -7.40 -11.14
C LEU A 82 -12.44 -8.29 -12.09
N ILE A 83 -11.90 -8.52 -13.29
CA ILE A 83 -12.53 -9.30 -14.36
C ILE A 83 -11.59 -10.44 -14.74
N SER A 84 -12.07 -11.67 -14.62
CA SER A 84 -11.34 -12.88 -15.01
C SER A 84 -12.32 -14.01 -15.28
N SER A 85 -11.98 -14.90 -16.21
CA SER A 85 -12.70 -16.17 -16.43
C SER A 85 -12.58 -17.13 -15.24
N ALA A 86 -11.61 -16.91 -14.34
CA ALA A 86 -11.45 -17.68 -13.11
C ALA A 86 -12.48 -17.34 -12.02
N PHE A 87 -13.20 -16.22 -12.15
CA PHE A 87 -14.22 -15.83 -11.17
C PHE A 87 -15.55 -16.50 -11.51
N GLU A 88 -15.91 -17.51 -10.71
CA GLU A 88 -17.21 -18.15 -10.82
C GLU A 88 -18.33 -17.15 -10.47
N ARG A 89 -19.35 -17.09 -11.33
CA ARG A 89 -20.61 -16.41 -11.07
C ARG A 89 -21.75 -17.39 -11.23
N LYS A 90 -22.55 -17.55 -10.17
CA LYS A 90 -23.79 -18.32 -10.27
C LYS A 90 -24.84 -17.45 -10.98
N PRO A 91 -25.70 -18.01 -11.85
CA PRO A 91 -26.83 -17.28 -12.39
C PRO A 91 -27.66 -16.66 -11.27
N GLY A 92 -27.91 -15.36 -11.32
CA GLY A 92 -28.61 -14.62 -10.27
C GLY A 92 -27.75 -14.17 -9.06
N ASP A 93 -26.43 -14.35 -9.11
CA ASP A 93 -25.51 -13.84 -8.08
C ASP A 93 -25.40 -12.32 -8.16
N ILE A 94 -26.20 -11.61 -7.35
CA ILE A 94 -26.12 -10.16 -7.18
C ILE A 94 -25.08 -9.87 -6.10
N ARG A 95 -23.90 -9.43 -6.52
CA ARG A 95 -22.86 -8.97 -5.59
C ARG A 95 -23.01 -7.48 -5.35
N HIS A 96 -23.32 -7.13 -4.11
CA HIS A 96 -23.26 -5.74 -3.69
C HIS A 96 -21.79 -5.27 -3.64
N PRO A 97 -21.50 -4.04 -4.10
CA PRO A 97 -20.19 -3.44 -3.94
C PRO A 97 -19.78 -3.46 -2.45
N LYS A 98 -18.54 -3.86 -2.19
CA LYS A 98 -17.94 -3.81 -0.86
C LYS A 98 -16.89 -2.72 -0.86
N HIS A 99 -16.83 -1.94 0.21
CA HIS A 99 -15.72 -1.03 0.44
C HIS A 99 -14.47 -1.84 0.78
N VAL A 100 -13.38 -1.47 0.11
CA VAL A 100 -12.05 -2.06 0.25
C VAL A 100 -11.03 -0.92 0.19
N GLN A 101 -9.82 -1.15 0.69
CA GLN A 101 -8.78 -0.13 0.64
C GLN A 101 -7.98 -0.26 -0.67
N GLN A 102 -7.57 0.85 -1.28
CA GLN A 102 -6.68 0.80 -2.45
C GLN A 102 -5.36 0.08 -2.13
N THR A 103 -4.89 0.16 -0.87
CA THR A 103 -3.70 -0.54 -0.38
C THR A 103 -3.82 -2.07 -0.47
N ASP A 104 -5.04 -2.63 -0.49
CA ASP A 104 -5.29 -4.07 -0.62
C ASP A 104 -4.93 -4.63 -2.00
N VAL A 105 -4.89 -3.78 -3.03
CA VAL A 105 -4.68 -4.20 -4.43
C VAL A 105 -3.30 -4.83 -4.63
N ALA A 106 -2.24 -4.22 -4.07
CA ALA A 106 -0.87 -4.70 -4.28
C ALA A 106 -0.65 -6.10 -3.69
N ALA A 107 -1.09 -6.35 -2.45
CA ALA A 107 -1.00 -7.66 -1.82
C ALA A 107 -1.84 -8.72 -2.55
N THR A 108 -3.03 -8.33 -3.00
CA THR A 108 -3.95 -9.20 -3.75
C THR A 108 -3.35 -9.62 -5.09
N LEU A 109 -2.80 -8.67 -5.86
CA LEU A 109 -2.17 -8.95 -7.15
C LEU A 109 -0.92 -9.81 -7.01
N ALA A 110 -0.09 -9.56 -5.99
CA ALA A 110 1.08 -10.39 -5.71
C ALA A 110 0.67 -11.85 -5.48
N ILE A 111 -0.34 -12.09 -4.65
CA ILE A 111 -0.87 -13.44 -4.40
C ILE A 111 -1.46 -14.06 -5.68
N ALA A 112 -2.27 -13.31 -6.44
CA ALA A 112 -2.91 -13.81 -7.65
C ALA A 112 -1.89 -14.20 -8.74
N LEU A 113 -0.76 -13.49 -8.82
CA LEU A 113 0.31 -13.74 -9.78
C LEU A 113 1.39 -14.71 -9.27
N GLY A 114 1.29 -15.18 -8.01
CA GLY A 114 2.32 -16.03 -7.40
C GLY A 114 3.65 -15.30 -7.13
N LEU A 115 3.60 -13.98 -6.97
CA LEU A 115 4.75 -13.12 -6.68
C LEU A 115 4.88 -12.86 -5.17
N PRO A 116 6.09 -12.50 -4.69
CA PRO A 116 6.26 -12.00 -3.33
C PRO A 116 5.41 -10.74 -3.09
N ILE A 117 4.73 -10.68 -1.94
CA ILE A 117 4.02 -9.47 -1.50
C ILE A 117 5.05 -8.35 -1.29
N PRO A 118 4.83 -7.12 -1.80
CA PRO A 118 5.76 -6.01 -1.59
C PRO A 118 6.07 -5.81 -0.10
N LYS A 119 7.35 -5.61 0.22
CA LYS A 119 7.84 -5.64 1.62
C LYS A 119 7.04 -4.70 2.53
N ASP A 120 6.83 -3.47 2.07
CA ASP A 120 6.18 -2.40 2.84
C ASP A 120 4.67 -2.33 2.62
N SER A 121 4.08 -3.35 1.99
CA SER A 121 2.63 -3.41 1.79
C SER A 121 1.92 -3.57 3.13
N VAL A 122 0.99 -2.66 3.43
CA VAL A 122 0.04 -2.79 4.55
C VAL A 122 -1.30 -3.40 4.13
N GLY A 123 -1.42 -3.78 2.84
CA GLY A 123 -2.64 -4.31 2.24
C GLY A 123 -3.05 -5.69 2.75
N SER A 124 -4.36 -5.89 2.86
CA SER A 124 -5.00 -7.16 3.15
C SER A 124 -5.49 -7.84 1.87
N LEU A 125 -5.41 -9.16 1.81
CA LEU A 125 -5.89 -9.94 0.66
C LEU A 125 -7.39 -9.75 0.47
N LEU A 126 -7.79 -9.33 -0.74
CA LEU A 126 -9.17 -9.35 -1.17
C LEU A 126 -9.64 -10.79 -1.36
N PHE A 127 -10.20 -11.36 -0.30
CA PHE A 127 -10.63 -12.76 -0.25
C PHE A 127 -11.48 -13.24 -1.44
N PRO A 128 -12.41 -12.43 -2.02
CA PRO A 128 -13.17 -12.86 -3.20
C PRO A 128 -12.32 -13.32 -4.40
N VAL A 129 -11.05 -12.91 -4.49
CA VAL A 129 -10.11 -13.34 -5.53
C VAL A 129 -9.72 -14.81 -5.40
N VAL A 130 -9.74 -15.35 -4.18
CA VAL A 130 -9.32 -16.74 -3.88
C VAL A 130 -10.47 -17.62 -3.40
N GLU A 131 -11.68 -17.09 -3.29
CA GLU A 131 -12.85 -17.79 -2.73
C GLU A 131 -13.20 -19.09 -3.48
N GLY A 132 -12.96 -19.15 -4.79
CA GLY A 132 -13.16 -20.37 -5.61
C GLY A 132 -12.05 -21.42 -5.49
N ARG A 133 -10.95 -21.14 -4.77
CA ARG A 133 -9.83 -22.09 -4.61
C ARG A 133 -10.12 -23.14 -3.54
N PRO A 134 -9.45 -24.31 -3.54
CA PRO A 134 -9.56 -25.27 -2.45
C PRO A 134 -9.23 -24.64 -1.09
N MET A 135 -9.91 -25.06 -0.01
CA MET A 135 -9.71 -24.55 1.36
C MET A 135 -8.23 -24.47 1.75
N ARG A 136 -7.44 -25.49 1.40
CA ARG A 136 -5.99 -25.52 1.67
C ARG A 136 -5.25 -24.33 1.04
N GLU A 137 -5.57 -23.98 -0.20
CA GLU A 137 -4.98 -22.84 -0.90
C GLU A 137 -5.44 -21.52 -0.31
N GLN A 138 -6.74 -21.40 -0.02
CA GLN A 138 -7.29 -20.21 0.65
C GLN A 138 -6.55 -19.92 1.97
N LEU A 139 -6.42 -20.94 2.84
CA LEU A 139 -5.73 -20.81 4.12
C LEU A 139 -4.24 -20.52 3.94
N ARG A 140 -3.60 -21.07 2.90
CA ARG A 140 -2.20 -20.76 2.57
C ARG A 140 -2.02 -19.29 2.17
N PHE A 141 -2.87 -18.77 1.29
CA PHE A 141 -2.77 -17.37 0.82
C PHE A 141 -3.04 -16.38 1.95
N LEU A 142 -4.05 -16.66 2.77
CA LEU A 142 -4.33 -15.89 3.98
C LEU A 142 -3.12 -15.89 4.92
N HIS A 143 -2.58 -17.08 5.23
CA HIS A 143 -1.40 -17.21 6.08
C HIS A 143 -0.19 -16.43 5.53
N LEU A 144 0.09 -16.49 4.23
CA LEU A 144 1.20 -15.76 3.61
C LEU A 144 1.08 -14.24 3.81
N ASN A 145 -0.11 -13.67 3.57
CA ASN A 145 -0.33 -12.24 3.78
C ASN A 145 -0.26 -11.87 5.27
N THR A 146 -0.82 -12.70 6.17
CA THR A 146 -0.78 -12.41 7.62
C THR A 146 0.64 -12.50 8.17
N VAL A 147 1.47 -13.43 7.68
CA VAL A 147 2.89 -13.50 8.02
C VAL A 147 3.65 -12.27 7.54
N GLN A 148 3.35 -11.76 6.33
CA GLN A 148 4.00 -10.55 5.84
C GLN A 148 3.63 -9.33 6.72
N LEU A 149 2.34 -9.13 7.02
CA LEU A 149 1.92 -8.03 7.89
C LEU A 149 2.46 -8.18 9.31
N SER A 150 2.50 -9.39 9.86
CA SER A 150 3.03 -9.59 11.22
C SER A 150 4.53 -9.34 11.31
N LYS A 151 5.29 -9.66 10.25
CA LYS A 151 6.72 -9.27 10.16
C LYS A 151 6.88 -7.76 10.03
N LEU A 152 6.07 -7.11 9.19
CA LEU A 152 6.10 -5.67 9.05
C LEU A 152 5.80 -4.96 10.38
N LEU A 153 4.85 -5.51 11.16
CA LEU A 153 4.54 -5.00 12.50
C LEU A 153 5.72 -5.18 13.46
N GLN A 154 6.35 -6.35 13.49
CA GLN A 154 7.54 -6.63 14.31
C GLN A 154 8.71 -5.69 14.00
N GLU A 155 8.90 -5.36 12.73
CA GLU A 155 9.99 -4.48 12.29
C GLU A 155 9.75 -3.00 12.65
N ASN A 156 8.49 -2.57 12.78
CA ASN A 156 8.14 -1.14 12.88
C ASN A 156 7.46 -0.73 14.19
N VAL A 157 6.96 -1.67 15.01
CA VAL A 157 6.19 -1.36 16.22
C VAL A 157 6.89 -1.91 17.47
N PRO A 158 7.41 -1.04 18.35
CA PRO A 158 7.87 -1.46 19.67
C PRO A 158 6.70 -2.05 20.47
N SER A 159 6.93 -3.17 21.17
CA SER A 159 5.87 -3.91 21.89
C SER A 159 4.76 -4.48 20.99
N TYR A 160 5.09 -4.86 19.74
CA TYR A 160 4.16 -5.51 18.82
C TYR A 160 3.46 -6.74 19.42
N GLU A 161 4.04 -7.37 20.44
CA GLU A 161 3.46 -8.54 21.13
C GLU A 161 2.11 -8.21 21.80
N LYS A 162 1.85 -6.94 22.11
CA LYS A 162 0.59 -6.47 22.70
C LYS A 162 -0.44 -6.05 21.64
N ASP A 163 -0.08 -6.08 20.36
CA ASP A 163 -1.01 -5.71 19.30
C ASP A 163 -2.09 -6.80 19.12
N PRO A 164 -3.39 -6.43 19.11
CA PRO A 164 -4.48 -7.40 18.99
C PRO A 164 -4.44 -8.18 17.68
N GLY A 165 -3.95 -7.57 16.59
CA GLY A 165 -3.77 -8.25 15.30
C GLY A 165 -2.68 -9.31 15.37
N PHE A 166 -1.60 -9.05 16.11
CA PHE A 166 -0.54 -10.03 16.34
C PHE A 166 -1.02 -11.22 17.18
N GLU A 167 -1.78 -10.98 18.25
CA GLU A 167 -2.39 -12.05 19.05
C GLU A 167 -3.34 -12.93 18.22
N GLN A 168 -4.21 -12.30 17.42
CA GLN A 168 -5.10 -12.98 16.48
C GLN A 168 -4.33 -13.80 15.44
N PHE A 169 -3.21 -13.28 14.94
CA PHE A 169 -2.33 -14.01 14.04
C PHE A 169 -1.75 -15.26 14.70
N LYS A 170 -1.20 -15.16 15.93
CA LYS A 170 -0.66 -16.32 16.66
C LYS A 170 -1.74 -17.38 16.92
N MET A 171 -2.96 -16.96 17.24
CA MET A 171 -4.09 -17.87 17.40
C MET A 171 -4.46 -18.54 16.07
N SER A 172 -4.51 -17.78 14.98
CA SER A 172 -4.79 -18.28 13.63
C SER A 172 -3.75 -19.30 13.17
N GLU A 173 -2.45 -19.07 13.41
CA GLU A 173 -1.38 -20.02 13.12
C GLU A 173 -1.55 -21.34 13.87
N ARG A 174 -1.85 -21.29 15.18
CA ARG A 174 -2.07 -22.50 16.00
C ARG A 174 -3.25 -23.31 15.47
N LEU A 175 -4.37 -22.65 15.18
CA LEU A 175 -5.55 -23.31 14.60
C LEU A 175 -5.26 -23.88 13.21
N HIS A 176 -4.49 -23.18 12.38
CA HIS A 176 -4.09 -23.64 11.06
C HIS A 176 -3.18 -24.87 11.15
N GLY A 177 -2.23 -24.91 12.08
CA GLY A 177 -1.41 -26.09 12.34
C GLY A 177 -2.23 -27.32 12.74
N ASN A 178 -3.24 -27.14 13.59
CA ASN A 178 -4.18 -28.20 13.95
C ASN A 178 -5.00 -28.67 12.73
N TRP A 179 -5.44 -27.73 11.89
CA TRP A 179 -6.16 -28.04 10.65
C TRP A 179 -5.29 -28.84 9.67
N ILE A 180 -4.01 -28.47 9.50
CA ILE A 180 -3.06 -29.20 8.63
C ILE A 180 -2.86 -30.63 9.14
N ARG A 181 -2.70 -30.82 10.45
CA ARG A 181 -2.59 -32.17 11.05
C ARG A 181 -3.80 -33.03 10.72
N LEU A 182 -5.00 -32.51 10.95
CA LEU A 182 -6.24 -33.22 10.62
C LEU A 182 -6.41 -33.49 9.12
N TYR A 183 -6.00 -32.54 8.27
CA TYR A 183 -6.03 -32.69 6.82
C TYR A 183 -5.11 -33.83 6.35
N LEU A 184 -3.92 -33.96 6.93
CA LEU A 184 -2.95 -35.00 6.58
C LEU A 184 -3.34 -36.40 7.10
N GLU A 185 -4.16 -36.48 8.14
CA GLU A 185 -4.71 -37.75 8.65
C GLU A 185 -5.88 -38.29 7.79
N GLU A 186 -6.18 -37.68 6.63
CA GLU A 186 -7.22 -38.05 5.64
C GLU A 186 -8.64 -38.26 6.21
N LYS A 187 -8.92 -37.69 7.39
CA LYS A 187 -10.27 -37.68 7.96
C LYS A 187 -11.10 -36.60 7.27
N HIS A 188 -11.62 -36.92 6.09
CA HIS A 188 -12.66 -36.16 5.40
C HIS A 188 -13.93 -36.13 6.27
N SER A 189 -13.96 -35.19 7.19
CA SER A 189 -14.98 -35.07 8.21
C SER A 189 -15.55 -33.66 8.18
N GLU A 190 -16.81 -33.54 8.57
CA GLU A 190 -17.46 -32.27 8.83
C GLU A 190 -16.61 -31.39 9.79
N VAL A 191 -15.89 -32.03 10.72
CA VAL A 191 -14.95 -31.40 11.65
C VAL A 191 -13.83 -30.65 10.91
N LEU A 192 -13.24 -31.25 9.87
CA LEU A 192 -12.17 -30.61 9.08
C LEU A 192 -12.68 -29.36 8.35
N PHE A 193 -13.90 -29.43 7.79
CA PHE A 193 -14.52 -28.29 7.12
C PHE A 193 -14.86 -27.16 8.10
N ASN A 194 -15.46 -27.51 9.24
CA ASN A 194 -15.82 -26.56 10.29
C ASN A 194 -14.59 -25.87 10.89
N LEU A 195 -13.51 -26.62 11.12
CA LEU A 195 -12.24 -26.05 11.58
C LEU A 195 -11.62 -25.15 10.49
N GLY A 196 -11.62 -25.58 9.22
CA GLY A 196 -11.10 -24.77 8.11
C GLY A 196 -11.83 -23.42 8.00
N SER A 197 -13.16 -23.45 8.07
CA SER A 197 -14.01 -22.25 8.08
C SER A 197 -13.76 -21.35 9.30
N LYS A 198 -13.39 -21.93 10.45
CA LYS A 198 -12.97 -21.17 11.64
C LYS A 198 -11.60 -20.52 11.43
N VAL A 199 -10.62 -21.26 10.91
CA VAL A 199 -9.26 -20.76 10.63
C VAL A 199 -9.32 -19.61 9.62
N LEU A 200 -10.11 -19.77 8.56
CA LEU A 200 -10.32 -18.75 7.52
C LEU A 200 -10.84 -17.44 8.12
N ARG A 201 -11.92 -17.50 8.92
CA ARG A 201 -12.47 -16.32 9.59
C ARG A 201 -11.48 -15.66 10.53
N GLN A 202 -10.67 -16.45 11.24
CA GLN A 202 -9.64 -15.93 12.15
C GLN A 202 -8.52 -15.21 11.39
N TYR A 203 -8.05 -15.75 10.26
CA TYR A 203 -7.07 -15.04 9.43
C TYR A 203 -7.63 -13.76 8.81
N LEU A 204 -8.88 -13.76 8.33
CA LEU A 204 -9.50 -12.54 7.80
C LEU A 204 -9.61 -11.44 8.86
N ALA A 205 -9.95 -11.81 10.10
CA ALA A 205 -9.96 -10.88 11.22
C ALA A 205 -8.55 -10.36 11.53
N ALA A 206 -7.57 -11.26 11.65
CA ALA A 206 -6.17 -10.91 11.91
C ALA A 206 -5.59 -9.97 10.85
N LEU A 207 -5.84 -10.26 9.56
CA LEU A 207 -5.42 -9.40 8.44
C LEU A 207 -6.00 -8.00 8.56
N LYS A 208 -7.30 -7.89 8.82
CA LYS A 208 -7.98 -6.60 8.95
C LYS A 208 -7.39 -5.80 10.12
N THR A 209 -7.20 -6.43 11.28
CA THR A 209 -6.65 -5.75 12.45
C THR A 209 -5.18 -5.36 12.25
N LEU A 210 -4.34 -6.25 11.71
CA LEU A 210 -2.93 -5.94 11.41
C LEU A 210 -2.79 -4.81 10.38
N SER A 211 -3.54 -4.88 9.28
CA SER A 211 -3.56 -3.84 8.24
C SER A 211 -3.98 -2.49 8.81
N LEU A 212 -4.99 -2.46 9.68
CA LEU A 212 -5.43 -1.25 10.37
C LEU A 212 -4.35 -0.71 11.33
N SER A 213 -3.76 -1.57 12.18
CA SER A 213 -2.67 -1.18 13.09
C SER A 213 -1.46 -0.63 12.34
N LEU A 214 -1.09 -1.23 11.21
CA LEU A 214 0.04 -0.75 10.39
C LEU A 214 -0.29 0.56 9.67
N SER A 215 -1.50 0.69 9.15
CA SER A 215 -1.94 1.91 8.45
C SER A 215 -1.96 3.13 9.37
N THR A 216 -2.33 2.96 10.65
CA THR A 216 -2.28 4.04 11.63
C THR A 216 -0.87 4.44 12.01
N GLN A 217 0.10 3.50 11.96
CA GLN A 217 1.52 3.80 12.21
C GLN A 217 2.15 4.58 11.06
N VAL A 218 1.84 4.22 9.81
CA VAL A 218 2.33 4.96 8.61
C VAL A 218 1.82 6.39 8.59
N ALA A 219 0.65 6.65 9.19
CA ALA A 219 0.06 7.99 9.29
C ALA A 219 0.58 8.82 10.50
N GLN A 220 1.53 8.30 11.30
CA GLN A 220 2.08 9.08 12.41
C GLN A 220 3.17 10.04 11.91
N TYR A 221 2.81 11.32 11.84
CA TYR A 221 3.75 12.38 11.57
C TYR A 221 4.60 12.68 12.81
N ASP A 222 5.88 12.98 12.60
CA ASP A 222 6.72 13.56 13.66
C ASP A 222 6.30 15.01 13.90
N MET A 223 5.28 15.17 14.74
CA MET A 223 4.70 16.47 15.11
C MET A 223 5.76 17.41 15.67
N TYR A 224 6.78 16.90 16.36
CA TYR A 224 7.84 17.73 16.92
C TYR A 224 8.69 18.33 15.80
N SER A 225 9.20 17.50 14.89
CA SER A 225 9.99 17.98 13.75
C SER A 225 9.18 18.92 12.85
N MET A 226 7.89 18.64 12.64
CA MET A 226 7.01 19.55 11.87
C MET A 226 6.81 20.90 12.55
N MET A 227 6.62 20.93 13.88
CA MET A 227 6.50 22.19 14.63
C MET A 227 7.80 23.01 14.54
N VAL A 228 8.96 22.38 14.77
CA VAL A 228 10.26 23.04 14.65
C VAL A 228 10.45 23.60 13.24
N GLY A 229 10.19 22.79 12.21
CA GLY A 229 10.28 23.25 10.81
C GLY A 229 9.34 24.42 10.52
N THR A 230 8.12 24.40 11.07
CA THR A 230 7.15 25.50 10.91
C THR A 230 7.64 26.80 11.55
N VAL A 231 8.19 26.74 12.77
CA VAL A 231 8.76 27.91 13.45
C VAL A 231 9.89 28.52 12.64
N VAL A 232 10.82 27.69 12.14
CA VAL A 232 11.94 28.15 11.30
C VAL A 232 11.44 28.84 10.03
N VAL A 233 10.44 28.28 9.35
CA VAL A 233 9.86 28.89 8.14
C VAL A 233 9.21 30.24 8.44
N LEU A 234 8.47 30.36 9.56
CA LEU A 234 7.85 31.62 9.97
C LEU A 234 8.89 32.70 10.33
N GLU A 235 9.99 32.32 10.98
CA GLU A 235 11.10 33.23 11.28
C GLU A 235 11.75 33.75 10.00
N VAL A 236 12.06 32.86 9.05
CA VAL A 236 12.63 33.24 7.74
C VAL A 236 11.68 34.15 6.96
N LEU A 237 10.38 33.83 6.95
CA LEU A 237 9.37 34.66 6.27
C LEU A 237 9.27 36.06 6.91
N THR A 238 9.34 36.14 8.23
CA THR A 238 9.30 37.41 8.97
C THR A 238 10.51 38.27 8.61
N LEU A 239 11.72 37.68 8.59
CA LEU A 239 12.94 38.37 8.17
C LEU A 239 12.86 38.84 6.73
N LEU A 240 12.32 38.02 5.82
CA LEU A 240 12.14 38.39 4.42
C LEU A 240 11.21 39.60 4.29
N LEU A 241 10.05 39.58 4.97
CA LEU A 241 9.10 40.68 4.94
C LEU A 241 9.66 41.99 5.53
N LEU A 242 10.52 41.90 6.55
CA LEU A 242 11.22 43.07 7.10
C LEU A 242 12.31 43.62 6.17
N SER A 243 12.94 42.74 5.37
CA SER A 243 14.05 43.10 4.48
C SER A 243 13.59 43.66 3.12
N VAL A 244 12.43 43.24 2.62
CA VAL A 244 11.89 43.63 1.31
C VAL A 244 11.64 45.14 1.15
N PRO A 245 11.09 45.87 2.14
CA PRO A 245 10.93 47.33 2.05
C PRO A 245 12.26 48.08 1.87
N GLN A 246 13.35 47.57 2.46
CA GLN A 246 14.69 48.15 2.33
C GLN A 246 15.30 47.86 0.94
N ALA A 247 15.04 46.67 0.38
CA ALA A 247 15.51 46.28 -0.94
C ALA A 247 14.78 46.98 -2.11
N LEU A 248 13.52 47.40 -1.91
CA LEU A 248 12.70 48.05 -2.95
C LEU A 248 12.80 49.58 -2.99
N HIS A 249 13.54 50.21 -2.07
CA HIS A 249 13.71 51.66 -2.05
C HIS A 249 14.71 52.12 -3.14
N ARG A 250 14.41 53.22 -3.85
CA ARG A 250 15.15 53.71 -5.03
C ARG A 250 16.61 54.18 -4.75
N LYS A 251 17.05 54.11 -3.50
CA LYS A 251 18.42 54.32 -2.99
C LYS A 251 18.83 53.15 -2.09
N ALA A 252 18.68 51.91 -2.58
CA ALA A 252 19.07 50.74 -1.80
C ALA A 252 20.61 50.64 -1.76
N GLU A 253 21.23 51.29 -0.79
CA GLU A 253 22.48 50.76 -0.22
C GLU A 253 22.04 49.67 0.77
N LEU A 254 22.43 48.42 0.50
CA LEU A 254 22.19 47.29 1.40
C LEU A 254 23.10 47.43 2.62
N GLU A 255 22.84 48.42 3.48
CA GLU A 255 23.29 48.37 4.86
C GLU A 255 22.31 47.46 5.59
N VAL A 256 22.64 46.16 5.64
CA VAL A 256 21.98 45.24 6.59
C VAL A 256 22.15 45.90 7.96
N PRO A 257 21.08 46.35 8.63
CA PRO A 257 21.23 46.93 9.95
C PRO A 257 21.57 45.75 10.85
N LEU A 258 22.86 45.50 11.06
CA LEU A 258 23.37 44.80 12.24
C LEU A 258 23.09 45.71 13.44
N SER A 259 21.81 46.00 13.70
CA SER A 259 21.37 46.80 14.84
C SER A 259 21.76 46.01 16.08
N SER A 260 22.87 46.43 16.70
CA SER A 260 23.56 45.79 17.81
C SER A 260 24.07 44.37 17.50
N PRO A 261 25.38 44.08 17.65
CA PRO A 261 25.89 42.71 17.61
C PRO A 261 25.17 41.77 18.60
N GLY A 262 24.49 42.31 19.60
CA GLY A 262 23.64 41.55 20.52
C GLY A 262 22.40 40.92 19.85
N PHE A 263 21.72 41.59 18.92
CA PHE A 263 20.51 41.03 18.27
C PHE A 263 20.85 39.95 17.25
N SER A 264 21.91 40.16 16.47
CA SER A 264 22.42 39.15 15.53
C SER A 264 22.97 37.93 16.27
N LEU A 265 23.71 38.15 17.38
CA LEU A 265 24.16 37.07 18.24
C LEU A 265 23.00 36.31 18.88
N LEU A 266 21.95 37.01 19.35
CA LEU A 266 20.76 36.36 19.92
C LEU A 266 20.03 35.52 18.88
N PHE A 267 19.90 36.02 17.64
CA PHE A 267 19.32 35.28 16.52
C PHE A 267 20.12 34.01 16.19
N TYR A 268 21.44 34.13 16.03
CA TYR A 268 22.30 32.96 15.80
C TYR A 268 22.37 32.02 17.00
N LEU A 269 22.29 32.52 18.23
CA LEU A 269 22.19 31.71 19.45
C LEU A 269 20.87 30.95 19.52
N VAL A 270 19.75 31.58 19.16
CA VAL A 270 18.45 30.91 19.10
C VAL A 270 18.49 29.80 18.04
N ILE A 271 19.00 30.08 16.84
CA ILE A 271 19.20 29.05 15.81
C ILE A 271 20.12 27.93 16.33
N LEU A 272 21.23 28.28 16.98
CA LEU A 272 22.18 27.30 17.50
C LEU A 272 21.58 26.47 18.63
N VAL A 273 20.81 27.07 19.54
CA VAL A 273 20.09 26.37 20.62
C VAL A 273 18.98 25.49 20.05
N LEU A 274 18.18 25.97 19.09
CA LEU A 274 17.16 25.17 18.42
C LEU A 274 17.80 24.00 17.66
N SER A 275 18.94 24.22 16.98
CA SER A 275 19.68 23.15 16.31
C SER A 275 20.29 22.16 17.31
N ALA A 276 20.77 22.62 18.47
CA ALA A 276 21.31 21.77 19.53
C ALA A 276 20.21 20.95 20.19
N VAL A 277 19.05 21.54 20.48
CA VAL A 277 17.86 20.84 20.99
C VAL A 277 17.35 19.82 19.96
N HIS A 278 17.36 20.16 18.66
CA HIS A 278 17.02 19.22 17.60
C HIS A 278 18.01 18.04 17.55
N VAL A 279 19.31 18.31 17.61
CA VAL A 279 20.34 17.25 17.65
C VAL A 279 20.21 16.39 18.92
N ILE A 280 19.95 16.99 20.08
CA ILE A 280 19.77 16.27 21.35
C ILE A 280 18.47 15.44 21.33
N GLY A 281 17.37 16.01 20.85
CA GLY A 281 16.09 15.31 20.70
C GLY A 281 16.13 14.17 19.68
N LEU A 282 16.93 14.30 18.62
CA LEU A 282 17.20 13.24 17.65
C LEU A 282 18.22 12.20 18.13
N THR A 283 19.07 12.53 19.11
CA THR A 283 20.10 11.61 19.65
C THR A 283 19.69 10.90 20.94
N GLU A 284 18.51 11.19 21.49
CA GLU A 284 17.95 10.35 22.55
C GLU A 284 17.76 8.90 22.06
N PRO A 285 18.29 7.90 22.77
CA PRO A 285 18.22 6.50 22.36
C PRO A 285 16.79 5.95 22.30
N HIS A 286 15.78 6.72 22.73
CA HIS A 286 14.37 6.35 22.64
C HIS A 286 13.76 6.52 21.24
N GLN A 287 14.38 7.29 20.34
CA GLN A 287 13.93 7.45 18.94
C GLN A 287 14.64 6.54 17.94
N ARG A 288 15.69 5.81 18.32
CA ARG A 288 16.44 4.92 17.41
C ARG A 288 15.62 3.72 16.90
N GLY A 289 14.43 3.48 17.46
CA GLY A 289 13.44 2.52 16.97
C GLY A 289 12.34 3.12 16.09
N ARG A 290 12.33 4.44 15.81
CA ARG A 290 11.23 5.13 15.08
C ARG A 290 11.57 5.61 13.67
N THR A 291 12.83 5.51 13.23
CA THR A 291 13.27 6.00 11.89
C THR A 291 13.61 4.86 10.93
N GLY A 292 12.90 3.73 11.03
CA GLY A 292 13.06 2.55 10.17
C GLY A 292 12.40 2.63 8.79
N LEU A 293 11.74 3.73 8.44
CA LEU A 293 11.24 3.94 7.06
C LEU A 293 12.22 4.84 6.30
N PRO A 294 12.93 4.33 5.27
CA PRO A 294 13.74 5.17 4.43
C PRO A 294 12.80 6.11 3.65
N VAL A 295 13.01 7.41 3.86
CA VAL A 295 12.59 8.46 2.93
C VAL A 295 12.94 8.01 1.52
N MET A 296 11.96 7.99 0.61
CA MET A 296 12.17 7.69 -0.82
C MET A 296 13.36 8.48 -1.35
N ARG A 297 14.51 7.83 -1.43
CA ARG A 297 15.63 8.30 -2.22
C ARG A 297 15.43 7.68 -3.59
N TRP A 298 15.01 8.50 -4.56
CA TRP A 298 15.15 8.16 -5.97
C TRP A 298 16.64 7.94 -6.23
N SER A 299 17.09 6.68 -6.17
CA SER A 299 18.36 6.26 -6.74
C SER A 299 18.07 5.69 -8.11
N GLU A 300 18.60 6.32 -9.15
CA GLU A 300 18.79 5.67 -10.45
C GLU A 300 19.66 4.43 -10.24
N THR A 301 19.03 3.27 -10.09
CA THR A 301 19.73 1.99 -10.10
C THR A 301 20.04 1.63 -11.55
N LYS A 302 21.30 1.82 -11.94
CA LYS A 302 21.90 1.13 -13.09
C LYS A 302 21.57 -0.36 -13.00
N ALA A 303 20.93 -0.88 -14.02
CA ALA A 303 20.73 -2.31 -14.23
C ALA A 303 22.10 -3.00 -14.19
N THR A 304 22.34 -3.79 -13.15
CA THR A 304 23.43 -4.77 -13.12
C THR A 304 22.79 -6.13 -13.30
N GLU A 305 23.17 -6.80 -14.39
CA GLU A 305 22.72 -8.14 -14.75
C GLU A 305 23.12 -9.12 -13.64
N ALA A 306 22.12 -9.73 -12.99
CA ALA A 306 22.32 -10.92 -12.17
C ALA A 306 22.02 -12.17 -13.02
N PRO A 307 22.74 -13.29 -12.82
CA PRO A 307 22.70 -14.43 -13.72
C PRO A 307 21.35 -15.17 -13.66
N LEU A 308 20.89 -15.61 -14.83
CA LEU A 308 19.69 -16.42 -15.03
C LEU A 308 19.75 -17.72 -14.19
N PRO A 309 18.66 -18.13 -13.51
CA PRO A 309 18.55 -19.47 -12.97
C PRO A 309 18.47 -20.50 -14.13
N PRO A 310 18.89 -21.76 -13.90
CA PRO A 310 18.93 -22.76 -14.96
C PRO A 310 17.53 -23.05 -15.49
N LYS A 311 17.45 -23.20 -16.82
CA LYS A 311 16.24 -23.55 -17.56
C LYS A 311 15.68 -24.89 -17.06
N CYS A 312 14.50 -24.88 -16.45
CA CYS A 312 13.67 -26.07 -16.34
C CYS A 312 12.76 -26.15 -17.58
N SER A 313 12.94 -27.21 -18.36
CA SER A 313 12.15 -27.55 -19.55
C SER A 313 10.71 -27.97 -19.19
N GLU A 314 9.84 -27.88 -20.19
CA GLU A 314 8.41 -28.17 -20.15
C GLU A 314 7.99 -29.53 -19.58
N ALA A 315 6.82 -29.48 -18.92
CA ALA A 315 5.78 -30.48 -18.77
C ALA A 315 6.07 -31.81 -18.03
N THR A 316 5.39 -32.01 -16.91
CA THR A 316 4.28 -33.00 -16.82
C THR A 316 3.48 -32.82 -15.54
N ARG A 317 2.18 -33.16 -15.63
CA ARG A 317 1.20 -33.19 -14.54
C ARG A 317 1.69 -34.05 -13.37
N SER A 318 1.21 -33.70 -12.18
CA SER A 318 1.29 -34.42 -10.89
C SER A 318 2.43 -34.02 -9.94
N GLY A 319 2.02 -33.46 -8.79
CA GLY A 319 2.49 -33.80 -7.44
C GLY A 319 3.99 -33.74 -7.10
N TRP A 320 4.24 -33.03 -6.00
CA TRP A 320 5.37 -33.18 -5.05
C TRP A 320 6.67 -32.44 -5.39
N TYR A 321 6.98 -31.42 -4.57
CA TYR A 321 8.37 -31.06 -4.27
C TYR A 321 8.56 -31.07 -2.76
N ARG A 322 9.47 -31.94 -2.31
CA ARG A 322 9.94 -32.11 -0.95
C ARG A 322 11.28 -31.35 -0.89
N CYS A 323 11.32 -30.15 -0.32
CA CYS A 323 12.60 -29.49 -0.05
C CYS A 323 13.28 -30.19 1.14
N ALA A 324 14.38 -30.88 0.86
CA ALA A 324 15.25 -31.44 1.89
C ALA A 324 16.07 -30.32 2.53
N VAL A 325 16.13 -30.34 3.86
CA VAL A 325 16.99 -29.52 4.70
C VAL A 325 18.40 -30.10 4.64
N GLY A 326 19.39 -29.30 4.22
CA GLY A 326 20.80 -29.59 4.39
C GLY A 326 21.38 -28.73 5.51
N SER A 327 21.76 -29.37 6.61
CA SER A 327 22.59 -28.80 7.68
C SER A 327 24.09 -28.90 7.32
N PRO A 328 24.98 -28.24 8.08
CA PRO A 328 26.17 -27.58 7.55
C PRO A 328 27.43 -28.46 7.48
N ALA A 329 28.40 -27.99 6.68
CA ALA A 329 29.83 -28.21 6.84
C ALA A 329 30.55 -26.89 6.52
#